data_AF-A0A537ZX83-F1
#
_entry.id   AF-A0A537ZX83-F1
#
_cell.length_a   1.000
_cell.length_b   1.000
_cell.length_c   1.000
_cell.angle_alpha   90.00
_cell.angle_beta   90.00
_cell.angle_gamma   90.00
#
_symmetry.space_group_name_H-M   'P 1'
#
loop_
_entity.id
_entity.type
_entity.pdbx_description
1 polymer ?
#
loop_
_entity_poly.entity_id
_entity_poly.type
_entity_poly.pdbx_seq_one_letter_code
_entity_poly.pdbx_strand_id
1 'polypeptide(L)'
;MRLAGYDPEVIKVRGLGIGPRFAHWITDGRREVERISGQRAVPVLVTDDGEVVADSQRIVEWAEVNPAHRAGAPSTSGSGARNASGT
;
A
#
# COMPACT_ATOMS: atom_id res chain seq x y z
N MET A 1 0.26 -0.49 9.28
CA MET A 1 0.38 -1.84 8.67
C MET A 1 -0.02 -2.95 9.63
N ARG A 2 0.87 -3.46 10.50
CA ARG A 2 0.50 -4.56 11.43
C ARG A 2 -0.66 -4.20 12.36
N LEU A 3 -0.69 -2.96 12.85
CA LEU A 3 -1.81 -2.44 13.65
C LEU A 3 -3.14 -2.40 12.89
N ALA A 4 -3.09 -2.28 11.56
CA ALA A 4 -4.26 -2.33 10.68
C ALA A 4 -4.61 -3.78 10.27
N GLY A 5 -3.90 -4.79 10.79
CA GLY A 5 -4.15 -6.20 10.49
C GLY A 5 -3.47 -6.73 9.22
N TYR A 6 -2.59 -5.95 8.58
CA TYR A 6 -1.81 -6.43 7.43
C TYR A 6 -0.45 -6.97 7.85
N ASP A 7 -0.02 -8.04 7.17
CA ASP A 7 1.37 -8.53 7.20
C ASP A 7 2.01 -8.35 5.81
N PRO A 8 2.49 -7.13 5.47
CA PRO A 8 3.03 -6.86 4.15
C PRO A 8 4.39 -7.53 3.93
N GLU A 9 4.65 -8.00 2.71
CA GLU A 9 5.98 -8.43 2.31
C GLU A 9 6.94 -7.22 2.32
N VAL A 10 7.99 -7.29 3.16
CA VAL A 10 8.96 -6.20 3.28
C VAL A 10 10.15 -6.45 2.36
N ILE A 11 10.09 -5.86 1.17
CA ILE A 11 11.21 -5.88 0.22
C ILE A 11 12.22 -4.80 0.59
N LYS A 12 13.42 -5.21 1.03
CA LYS A 12 14.48 -4.27 1.43
C LYS A 12 15.26 -3.79 0.22
N VAL A 13 15.04 -2.54 -0.15
CA VAL A 13 15.83 -1.84 -1.17
C VAL A 13 17.17 -1.40 -0.58
N ARG A 14 18.29 -2.05 -0.94
CA ARG A 14 19.62 -1.64 -0.45
C ARG A 14 20.01 -0.28 -1.05
N GLY A 15 20.40 0.64 -0.16
CA GLY A 15 20.93 1.97 -0.49
C GLY A 15 21.57 2.70 0.69
N LEU A 16 21.60 2.11 1.89
CA LEU A 16 22.19 2.71 3.10
C LEU A 16 23.51 2.03 3.49
N GLY A 17 24.36 1.71 2.51
CA GLY A 17 25.70 1.16 2.77
C GLY A 17 26.74 2.27 2.82
N ILE A 18 27.29 2.55 4.00
CA ILE A 18 28.31 3.59 4.33
C ILE A 18 29.19 3.96 3.10
N GLY A 19 28.95 5.13 2.50
CA GLY A 19 29.65 5.64 1.33
C GLY A 19 29.36 7.14 1.13
N PRO A 20 29.95 7.82 0.13
CA PRO A 20 29.71 9.24 -0.09
C PRO A 20 28.22 9.45 -0.35
N ARG A 21 27.56 10.34 0.44
CA ARG A 21 26.09 10.55 0.53
C ARG A 21 25.32 10.63 -0.80
N PHE A 22 26.00 10.82 -1.93
CA PHE A 22 25.44 10.92 -3.28
C PHE A 22 25.39 9.58 -4.05
N ALA A 23 26.27 8.61 -3.77
CA ALA A 23 26.25 7.30 -4.45
C ALA A 23 25.07 6.41 -4.00
N HIS A 24 24.52 6.70 -2.81
CA HIS A 24 23.35 6.04 -2.22
C HIS A 24 22.03 6.27 -2.98
N TRP A 25 21.99 7.28 -3.85
CA TRP A 25 20.81 7.67 -4.62
C TRP A 25 20.71 6.93 -5.97
N ILE A 26 21.75 6.18 -6.35
CA ILE A 26 21.88 5.51 -7.66
C ILE A 26 22.09 4.00 -7.45
N THR A 27 21.23 3.35 -6.66
CA THR A 27 21.18 1.88 -6.61
C THR A 27 20.00 1.39 -7.45
N ASP A 28 20.13 0.23 -8.11
CA ASP A 28 19.09 -0.29 -9.00
C ASP A 28 17.72 -0.43 -8.33
N GLY A 29 17.73 -0.75 -7.04
CA GLY A 29 16.50 -0.80 -6.26
C GLY A 29 15.79 0.56 -6.12
N ARG A 30 16.52 1.68 -6.11
CA ARG A 30 15.91 3.03 -6.09
C ARG A 30 15.33 3.42 -7.45
N ARG A 31 15.87 2.88 -8.55
CA ARG A 31 15.29 3.05 -9.89
C ARG A 31 13.95 2.34 -10.01
N GLU A 32 13.83 1.16 -9.41
CA GLU A 32 12.55 0.45 -9.38
C GLU A 32 11.50 1.18 -8.54
N VAL A 33 11.89 1.72 -7.39
CA VAL A 33 11.01 2.58 -6.58
C VAL A 33 10.58 3.82 -7.36
N GLU A 34 11.49 4.46 -8.10
CA GLU A 34 11.20 5.59 -8.98
C GLU A 34 10.25 5.23 -10.13
N ARG A 35 10.43 4.07 -10.75
CA ARG A 35 9.54 3.56 -11.81
C ARG A 35 8.12 3.34 -11.30
N ILE A 36 7.96 2.84 -10.08
CA ILE A 36 6.66 2.50 -9.49
C ILE A 36 5.97 3.73 -8.91
N SER A 37 6.70 4.57 -8.16
CA SER A 37 6.13 5.65 -7.35
C SER A 37 6.35 7.06 -7.91
N GLY A 38 7.16 7.21 -8.95
CA GLY A 38 7.58 8.51 -9.47
C GLY A 38 8.58 9.24 -8.57
N GLN A 39 8.98 8.65 -7.44
CA GLN A 39 9.94 9.21 -6.50
C GLN A 39 11.01 8.21 -6.10
N ARG A 40 12.16 8.71 -5.66
CA ARG A 40 13.26 7.87 -5.17
C ARG A 40 13.20 7.57 -3.68
N ALA A 41 12.35 8.27 -2.93
CA ALA A 41 12.26 8.14 -1.47
C ALA A 41 11.49 6.87 -1.09
N VAL A 42 11.94 6.22 0.00
CA VAL A 42 11.28 5.08 0.64
C VAL A 42 10.96 5.51 2.07
N PRO A 43 9.93 4.95 2.72
CA PRO A 43 9.09 3.81 2.30
C PRO A 43 8.09 4.14 1.18
N VAL A 44 7.74 3.10 0.40
CA VAL A 44 6.65 3.06 -0.58
C VAL A 44 5.85 1.79 -0.33
N LEU A 45 4.53 1.90 -0.34
CA LEU A 45 3.59 0.79 -0.28
C LEU A 45 3.01 0.57 -1.68
N VAL A 46 2.90 -0.70 -2.08
CA VAL A 46 2.13 -1.13 -3.25
C VAL A 46 1.07 -2.10 -2.75
N THR A 47 -0.21 -1.84 -3.04
CA THR A 47 -1.31 -2.73 -2.68
C THR A 47 -1.49 -3.82 -3.73
N ASP A 48 -2.22 -4.89 -3.38
CA ASP A 48 -2.51 -5.98 -4.32
C ASP A 48 -3.32 -5.50 -5.54
N ASP A 49 -4.09 -4.40 -5.39
CA ASP A 49 -4.85 -3.75 -6.46
C ASP A 49 -3.99 -2.80 -7.32
N GLY A 50 -2.70 -2.67 -7.02
CA GLY A 50 -1.75 -1.82 -7.75
C GLY A 50 -1.77 -0.34 -7.33
N GLU A 51 -2.43 0.01 -6.22
CA GLU A 51 -2.33 1.36 -5.64
C GLU A 51 -0.93 1.58 -5.07
N VAL A 52 -0.34 2.74 -5.37
CA VAL A 52 0.99 3.12 -4.88
C VAL A 52 0.87 4.27 -3.90
N VAL A 53 1.24 4.02 -2.64
CA VAL A 53 1.25 5.04 -1.58
C VAL A 53 2.69 5.34 -1.18
N ALA A 54 3.11 6.57 -1.47
CA ALA A 54 4.42 7.09 -1.14
C ALA A 54 4.37 7.98 0.10
N ASP A 55 5.44 7.93 0.90
CA ASP A 55 5.61 8.61 2.21
C ASP A 55 5.08 7.81 3.42
N SER A 56 5.85 7.80 4.51
CA SER A 56 5.49 7.05 5.72
C SER A 56 4.20 7.53 6.38
N GLN A 57 3.91 8.83 6.38
CA GLN A 57 2.67 9.36 6.99
C GLN A 57 1.45 8.94 6.18
N ARG A 58 1.52 9.08 4.84
CA ARG A 58 0.44 8.63 3.96
C ARG A 58 0.19 7.13 4.04
N ILE A 59 1.24 6.33 4.20
CA ILE A 59 1.15 4.88 4.42
C ILE A 59 0.43 4.57 5.75
N VAL A 60 0.62 5.37 6.79
CA VAL A 60 -0.11 5.24 8.05
C VAL A 60 -1.57 5.62 7.87
N GLU A 61 -1.85 6.79 7.28
CA GLU A 61 -3.21 7.26 6.99
C GLU A 61 -4.00 6.26 6.15
N TRP A 62 -3.38 5.73 5.09
CA TRP A 62 -3.97 4.68 4.25
C TRP A 62 -4.34 3.44 5.08
N ALA A 63 -3.47 3.02 6.01
CA ALA A 63 -3.72 1.84 6.84
C ALA A 63 -4.83 2.07 7.87
N GLU A 64 -5.05 3.31 8.32
CA GLU A 64 -6.15 3.66 9.23
C GLU A 64 -7.51 3.61 8.52
N VAL A 65 -7.58 4.06 7.27
CA VAL A 65 -8.84 4.08 6.50
C VAL A 65 -9.17 2.73 5.86
N ASN A 66 -8.14 1.91 5.61
CA ASN A 66 -8.26 0.57 5.04
C ASN A 66 -7.78 -0.49 6.04
N PRO A 67 -8.53 -0.89 7.07
CA PRO A 67 -8.11 -2.01 7.90
C PRO A 67 -8.32 -3.36 7.20
N ALA A 68 -7.45 -4.35 7.43
CA ALA A 68 -7.46 -5.64 6.73
C ALA A 68 -8.78 -6.43 6.93
N HIS A 69 -9.44 -6.27 8.08
CA HIS A 69 -10.75 -6.89 8.33
C HIS A 69 -11.87 -6.30 7.46
N ARG A 70 -11.68 -5.10 6.88
CA ARG A 70 -12.63 -4.46 5.95
C ARG A 70 -12.38 -4.90 4.51
N ALA A 71 -11.13 -5.14 4.13
CA ALA A 71 -10.77 -5.61 2.79
C ALA A 71 -11.27 -7.05 2.49
N GLY A 72 -11.44 -7.88 3.53
CA GLY A 72 -11.93 -9.26 3.40
C GLY A 72 -13.45 -9.42 3.35
N ALA A 73 -14.24 -8.35 3.45
CA ALA A 73 -15.69 -8.46 3.34
C ALA A 73 -16.10 -8.49 1.87
N PRO A 74 -16.66 -9.60 1.34
CA PRO A 74 -17.28 -9.57 0.03
C PRO A 74 -18.38 -8.51 0.08
N SER A 75 -18.26 -7.50 -0.78
CA SER A 75 -19.26 -6.47 -1.01
C SER A 75 -20.55 -7.14 -1.52
N THR A 76 -21.34 -7.68 -0.59
CA THR A 76 -22.69 -8.17 -0.85
C THR A 76 -23.60 -6.96 -0.97
N SER A 77 -23.43 -6.21 -2.05
CA SER A 77 -24.46 -5.30 -2.55
C SER A 77 -25.49 -6.13 -3.30
N GLY A 78 -26.24 -6.94 -2.54
CA GLY A 78 -27.43 -7.64 -3.00
C GLY A 78 -28.67 -6.88 -2.55
N SER A 79 -28.98 -5.78 -3.26
CA SER A 79 -30.29 -5.13 -3.20
C SER A 79 -31.34 -6.12 -3.73
N GLY A 80 -32.07 -6.77 -2.82
CA GLY A 80 -32.98 -7.85 -3.16
C GLY A 80 -34.07 -8.07 -2.13
N ALA A 81 -34.69 -7.00 -1.64
CA ALA A 81 -35.96 -7.09 -0.91
C ALA A 81 -36.84 -5.89 -1.25
N ARG A 82 -37.34 -5.89 -2.50
CA ARG A 82 -38.49 -5.07 -2.88
C ARG A 82 -39.71 -5.97 -3.01
N ASN A 83 -40.57 -5.87 -2.01
CA ASN A 83 -42.02 -5.75 -2.13
C ASN A 83 -42.74 -6.84 -2.97
N ALA A 84 -43.43 -7.75 -2.29
CA ALA A 84 -44.63 -8.37 -2.85
C ALA A 84 -45.82 -8.00 -1.95
N SER A 85 -46.63 -7.09 -2.47
CA SER A 85 -47.98 -6.75 -1.99
C SER A 85 -48.92 -7.96 -2.13
N GLY A 86 -49.98 -7.94 -1.34
CA GLY A 86 -50.81 -9.11 -1.03
C GLY A 86 -51.73 -9.64 -2.12
N THR A 87 -52.44 -10.69 -1.74
CA THR A 87 -53.87 -10.92 -2.00
C THR A 87 -54.38 -11.89 -0.95
#